data_AF-A0A1G9W876-F1
#
_entry.id   AF-A0A1G9W876-F1
#
_cell.length_a   1.000
_cell.length_b   1.000
_cell.length_c   1.000
_cell.angle_alpha   90.00
_cell.angle_beta   90.00
_cell.angle_gamma   90.00
#
_symmetry.space_group_name_H-M   'P 1'
#
loop_
_entity.id
_entity.type
_entity.pdbx_description
1 polymer ?
#
loop_
_entity_poly.entity_id
_entity_poly.type
_entity_poly.pdbx_seq_one_letter_code
_entity_poly.pdbx_strand_id
1 'polypeptide(L)'
;MEPRAGTVRRKCERLADSKIEGDQPVSEAKLTEDMMIKLEKAIEQCGNDSLEIMNKIRQDYMSNVGGSWTGPAAQAALAKQEDFSDEWKRIQEILTKLLNGVTQTKNRVLDFSEEQKRNFEALNLGEDGKLFNSRMG
;
A
#
# COMPACT_ATOMS: atom_id res chain seq x y z
N MET A 1 -8.24 13.44 -27.90
CA MET A 1 -6.80 13.12 -27.85
C MET A 1 -6.61 11.97 -26.88
N GLU A 2 -6.57 10.75 -27.39
CA GLU A 2 -6.41 9.55 -26.55
C GLU A 2 -4.93 9.33 -26.20
N PRO A 3 -4.58 9.01 -24.94
CA PRO A 3 -3.23 8.58 -24.61
C PRO A 3 -3.01 7.17 -25.16
N ARG A 4 -2.10 7.09 -26.14
CA ARG A 4 -1.64 5.84 -26.76
C ARG A 4 -1.19 4.84 -25.69
N ALA A 5 -1.82 3.65 -25.66
CA ALA A 5 -1.50 2.52 -24.79
C ALA A 5 0.00 2.14 -24.75
N GLY A 6 0.77 2.51 -25.78
CA GLY A 6 2.22 2.31 -25.83
C GLY A 6 3.06 3.17 -24.88
N THR A 7 2.50 4.23 -24.29
CA THR A 7 3.23 5.09 -23.34
C THR A 7 3.21 4.53 -21.92
N VAL A 8 2.13 3.84 -21.53
CA VAL A 8 1.98 3.22 -20.21
C VAL A 8 2.87 1.98 -20.10
N ARG A 9 2.90 1.14 -21.14
CA ARG A 9 3.75 -0.06 -21.21
C ARG A 9 5.24 0.25 -21.00
N ARG A 10 5.75 1.30 -21.65
CA ARG A 10 7.14 1.76 -21.49
C ARG A 10 7.44 2.30 -20.09
N LYS A 11 6.44 2.76 -19.33
CA LYS A 11 6.65 3.22 -17.95
C LYS A 11 6.79 2.03 -16.99
N CYS A 12 6.03 0.95 -17.21
CA CYS A 12 6.14 -0.28 -16.45
C CYS A 12 7.42 -1.08 -16.78
N GLU A 13 7.81 -1.16 -18.05
CA GLU A 13 9.06 -1.84 -18.47
C GLU A 13 10.31 -1.13 -17.90
N ARG A 14 10.30 0.21 -17.83
CA ARG A 14 11.40 0.97 -17.21
C ARG A 14 11.53 0.78 -15.69
N LEU A 15 10.51 0.29 -15.00
CA LEU A 15 10.60 -0.10 -13.59
C LEU A 15 11.13 -1.53 -13.41
N ALA A 16 10.99 -2.38 -14.43
CA ALA A 16 11.49 -3.75 -14.41
C ALA A 16 12.98 -3.84 -14.80
N ASP A 17 13.46 -2.93 -15.67
CA ASP A 17 14.84 -2.92 -16.18
C ASP A 17 15.84 -2.14 -15.31
N SER A 18 15.43 -1.60 -14.15
CA SER A 18 16.41 -1.08 -13.18
C SER A 18 17.15 -2.27 -12.56
N LYS A 19 18.24 -2.65 -13.23
CA LYS A 19 19.26 -3.58 -12.78
C LYS A 19 19.45 -3.52 -11.27
N ILE A 20 19.14 -4.64 -10.62
CA ILE A 20 19.64 -4.96 -9.28
C ILE A 20 21.12 -5.28 -9.48
N GLU A 21 21.94 -4.23 -9.52
CA GLU A 21 23.39 -4.33 -9.54
C GLU A 21 23.86 -4.48 -8.09
N GLY A 22 24.60 -5.56 -7.82
CA GLY A 22 25.45 -5.66 -6.64
C GLY A 22 24.97 -6.66 -5.60
N ASP A 23 25.73 -7.73 -5.50
CA ASP A 23 25.86 -8.67 -4.39
C ASP A 23 26.31 -7.92 -3.11
N GLN A 24 25.46 -7.02 -2.61
CA GLN A 24 25.60 -6.48 -1.26
C GLN A 24 25.05 -7.52 -0.28
N PRO A 25 25.69 -7.73 0.90
CA PRO A 25 25.02 -8.48 1.96
C PRO A 25 23.64 -7.87 2.12
N VAL A 26 22.62 -8.71 2.32
CA VAL A 26 21.26 -8.27 2.65
C VAL A 26 21.37 -7.52 3.97
N SER A 27 21.83 -6.26 3.92
CA SER A 27 21.73 -5.33 5.02
C SER A 27 20.24 -5.22 5.19
N GLU A 28 19.73 -5.74 6.32
CA GLU A 28 18.34 -5.69 6.71
C GLU A 28 17.76 -4.39 6.18
N ALA A 29 16.93 -4.48 5.14
CA ALA A 29 16.35 -3.30 4.53
C ALA A 29 15.48 -2.69 5.62
N LYS A 30 16.02 -1.73 6.38
CA LYS A 30 15.30 -1.04 7.43
C LYS A 30 14.15 -0.32 6.74
N LEU A 31 12.96 -0.89 6.82
CA LEU A 31 11.72 -0.22 6.44
C LEU A 31 11.66 1.06 7.28
N THR A 32 11.96 2.19 6.66
CA THR A 32 11.86 3.47 7.34
C THR A 32 10.39 3.86 7.48
N GLU A 33 10.08 4.63 8.50
CA GLU A 33 8.74 5.18 8.72
C GLU A 33 8.19 5.86 7.46
N ASP A 34 9.01 6.68 6.81
CA ASP A 34 8.67 7.37 5.55
C ASP A 34 8.30 6.40 4.42
N MET A 35 9.00 5.27 4.30
CA MET A 35 8.69 4.24 3.30
C MET A 35 7.35 3.57 3.60
N MET A 36 7.06 3.31 4.88
CA MET A 36 5.79 2.73 5.32
C MET A 36 4.61 3.69 5.09
N ILE A 37 4.77 4.97 5.40
CA ILE A 37 3.75 6.01 5.15
C ILE A 37 3.47 6.15 3.65
N LYS A 38 4.52 6.16 2.82
CA LYS A 38 4.36 6.22 1.35
C LYS A 38 3.64 4.99 0.81
N LEU A 39 3.96 3.80 1.32
CA LEU A 39 3.32 2.56 0.93
C LEU A 39 1.83 2.53 1.32
N GLU A 40 1.50 2.92 2.55
CA GLU A 40 0.12 3.03 3.06
C GLU A 40 -0.72 3.94 2.16
N LYS A 41 -0.23 5.15 1.87
CA LYS A 41 -0.90 6.11 0.97
C LYS A 41 -1.06 5.57 -0.45
N ALA A 42 -0.06 4.86 -0.98
CA ALA A 42 -0.14 4.30 -2.32
C ALA A 42 -1.20 3.20 -2.41
N ILE A 43 -1.32 2.34 -1.39
CA ILE A 43 -2.35 1.30 -1.33
C ILE A 43 -3.74 1.93 -1.18
N GLU A 44 -3.89 2.92 -0.31
CA GLU A 44 -5.15 3.63 -0.11
C GLU A 44 -5.62 4.33 -1.40
N GLN A 45 -4.74 5.10 -2.05
CA GLN A 45 -5.07 5.78 -3.30
C GLN A 45 -5.45 4.79 -4.40
N CYS A 46 -4.68 3.70 -4.55
CA CYS A 46 -4.96 2.67 -5.54
C CYS A 46 -6.33 2.01 -5.28
N GLY A 47 -6.68 1.75 -4.02
CA GLY A 47 -7.98 1.22 -3.63
C GLY A 47 -9.12 2.16 -4.01
N ASN A 48 -8.98 3.46 -3.72
CA ASN A 48 -9.99 4.48 -4.00
C ASN A 48 -10.18 4.69 -5.51
N ASP A 49 -9.10 4.88 -6.26
CA ASP A 49 -9.14 5.09 -7.71
C ASP A 49 -9.80 3.90 -8.42
N SER A 50 -9.44 2.70 -7.98
CA SER A 50 -9.97 1.48 -8.60
C SER A 50 -11.45 1.28 -8.27
N LEU A 51 -11.88 1.61 -7.04
CA LEU A 51 -13.30 1.58 -6.67
C LEU A 51 -14.13 2.56 -7.50
N GLU A 52 -13.61 3.76 -7.74
CA GLU A 52 -14.26 4.76 -8.60
C GLU A 52 -14.42 4.24 -10.03
N ILE A 53 -13.34 3.73 -10.62
CA ILE A 53 -13.35 3.14 -11.97
C ILE A 53 -14.38 2.01 -12.06
N MET A 54 -14.44 1.14 -11.06
CA MET A 54 -15.34 -0.01 -11.04
C MET A 54 -16.80 0.39 -10.91
N ASN A 55 -17.10 1.38 -10.06
CA ASN A 55 -18.44 1.95 -9.97
C ASN A 55 -18.87 2.58 -11.30
N LYS A 56 -17.95 3.27 -11.97
CA LYS A 56 -18.19 3.85 -13.29
C LYS A 56 -18.46 2.79 -14.35
N ILE A 57 -17.61 1.76 -14.45
CA ILE A 57 -17.82 0.63 -15.38
C ILE A 57 -19.20 0.00 -15.15
N ARG A 58 -19.57 -0.23 -13.88
CA ARG A 58 -20.88 -0.81 -13.55
C ARG A 58 -22.04 0.10 -13.98
N GLN A 59 -21.94 1.40 -13.71
CA GLN A 59 -22.96 2.36 -14.11
C GLN A 59 -23.09 2.45 -15.64
N ASP A 60 -21.97 2.58 -16.34
CA ASP A 60 -21.93 2.65 -17.80
C ASP A 60 -22.51 1.37 -18.43
N TYR A 61 -22.17 0.21 -17.87
CA TYR A 61 -22.68 -1.08 -18.34
C TYR A 61 -24.19 -1.21 -18.12
N MET A 62 -24.69 -0.87 -16.93
CA MET A 62 -26.12 -0.90 -16.62
C MET A 62 -26.92 0.10 -17.46
N SER A 63 -26.35 1.26 -17.77
CA SER A 63 -26.96 2.25 -18.64
C SER A 63 -27.10 1.72 -20.08
N ASN A 64 -26.03 1.12 -20.62
CA ASN A 64 -26.01 0.62 -21.99
C ASN A 64 -26.84 -0.66 -22.17
N VAL A 65 -26.63 -1.65 -21.30
CA VAL A 65 -27.27 -2.97 -21.39
C VAL A 65 -28.67 -2.95 -20.78
N GLY A 66 -28.85 -2.30 -19.62
CA GLY A 66 -30.12 -2.32 -18.89
C GLY A 66 -31.22 -1.45 -19.49
N GLY A 67 -30.88 -0.42 -20.27
CA GLY A 67 -31.86 0.49 -20.86
C GLY A 67 -32.42 0.07 -22.23
N SER A 68 -31.68 -0.76 -22.98
CA SER A 68 -31.97 -0.99 -24.41
C SER A 68 -31.81 -2.44 -24.90
N TRP A 69 -31.21 -3.31 -24.08
CA TRP A 69 -30.97 -4.71 -24.41
C TRP A 69 -31.93 -5.60 -23.62
N THR A 70 -32.80 -6.33 -24.32
CA THR A 70 -33.74 -7.29 -23.73
C THR A 70 -33.52 -8.69 -24.30
N GLY A 71 -33.89 -9.71 -23.53
CA GLY A 71 -33.76 -11.11 -23.91
C GLY A 71 -32.57 -11.85 -23.29
N PRO A 72 -32.36 -13.14 -23.65
CA PRO A 72 -31.40 -14.02 -22.98
C PRO A 72 -29.95 -13.53 -23.03
N ALA A 73 -29.55 -12.88 -24.13
CA ALA A 73 -28.21 -12.31 -24.28
C ALA A 73 -27.96 -11.17 -23.30
N ALA A 74 -28.96 -10.31 -23.08
CA ALA A 74 -28.87 -9.22 -22.11
C ALA A 74 -28.77 -9.75 -20.67
N GLN A 75 -29.53 -10.79 -20.32
CA GLN A 75 -29.43 -11.44 -19.03
C GLN A 75 -28.06 -12.09 -18.80
N ALA A 76 -27.51 -12.79 -19.80
CA ALA A 76 -26.16 -13.36 -19.71
C ALA A 76 -25.07 -12.28 -19.58
N ALA A 77 -25.24 -11.16 -20.28
CA ALA A 77 -24.37 -10.01 -20.19
C ALA A 77 -24.40 -9.37 -18.79
N LEU A 78 -25.58 -9.23 -18.17
CA LEU A 78 -25.73 -8.75 -16.80
C LEU A 78 -25.10 -9.70 -15.78
N ALA A 79 -25.31 -11.02 -15.92
CA ALA A 79 -24.69 -12.02 -15.05
C ALA A 79 -23.16 -11.95 -15.09
N LYS A 80 -22.56 -11.74 -16.27
CA LYS A 80 -21.10 -11.56 -16.40
C LYS A 80 -20.60 -10.29 -15.73
N GLN A 81 -21.41 -9.23 -15.71
CA GLN A 81 -21.06 -8.00 -14.99
C GLN A 81 -21.12 -8.19 -13.48
N GLU A 82 -22.04 -9.01 -12.97
CA GLU A 82 -22.08 -9.42 -11.56
C GLU A 82 -20.86 -10.26 -11.19
N ASP A 83 -20.51 -11.26 -12.00
CA ASP A 83 -19.28 -12.06 -11.81
C ASP A 83 -18.03 -11.16 -11.69
N PHE A 84 -17.91 -10.17 -12.58
CA PHE A 84 -16.81 -9.21 -12.55
C PHE A 84 -16.84 -8.32 -11.29
N SER A 85 -18.03 -7.88 -10.88
CA SER A 85 -18.19 -7.10 -9.65
C SER A 85 -17.80 -7.90 -8.41
N ASP A 86 -18.02 -9.21 -8.39
CA ASP A 86 -17.67 -10.07 -7.26
C ASP A 86 -16.16 -10.32 -7.19
N GLU A 87 -15.49 -10.53 -8.31
CA GLU A 87 -14.02 -10.61 -8.33
C GLU A 87 -13.39 -9.28 -7.89
N TRP A 88 -14.02 -8.15 -8.22
CA TRP A 88 -13.57 -6.86 -7.72
C TRP A 88 -13.68 -6.72 -6.20
N LYS A 89 -14.81 -7.14 -5.60
CA LYS A 89 -14.95 -7.15 -4.13
C LYS A 89 -13.84 -7.98 -3.48
N ARG A 90 -13.49 -9.12 -4.07
CA ARG A 90 -12.38 -9.95 -3.59
C ARG A 90 -11.04 -9.22 -3.64
N ILE A 91 -10.74 -8.49 -4.72
CA ILE A 91 -9.53 -7.66 -4.82
C ILE A 91 -9.54 -6.55 -3.77
N GLN A 92 -10.69 -5.90 -3.56
CA GLN A 92 -10.85 -4.87 -2.54
C GLN A 92 -10.54 -5.42 -1.14
N GLU A 93 -11.03 -6.61 -0.78
CA GLU A 93 -10.71 -7.25 0.49
C GLU A 93 -9.20 -7.52 0.65
N ILE A 94 -8.52 -7.92 -0.42
CA ILE A 94 -7.07 -8.14 -0.42
C ILE A 94 -6.34 -6.82 -0.16
N LEU A 95 -6.75 -5.73 -0.84
CA LEU A 95 -6.17 -4.40 -0.64
C LEU A 95 -6.39 -3.90 0.80
N THR A 96 -7.57 -4.12 1.38
CA THR A 96 -7.85 -3.79 2.78
C THR A 96 -6.99 -4.60 3.74
N LYS A 97 -6.82 -5.91 3.51
CA LYS A 97 -5.93 -6.76 4.32
C LYS A 97 -4.47 -6.30 4.23
N LEU A 98 -4.02 -5.95 3.03
CA LEU A 98 -2.68 -5.42 2.80
C LEU A 98 -2.48 -4.09 3.53
N LEU A 99 -3.42 -3.15 3.39
CA LEU A 99 -3.39 -1.87 4.09
C LEU A 99 -3.28 -2.07 5.60
N ASN A 100 -4.14 -2.91 6.18
CA ASN A 100 -4.11 -3.23 7.60
C ASN A 100 -2.76 -3.83 8.04
N GLY A 101 -2.19 -4.73 7.22
CA GLY A 101 -0.87 -5.32 7.50
C GLY A 101 0.26 -4.28 7.48
N VAL A 102 0.23 -3.36 6.51
CA VAL A 102 1.19 -2.26 6.42
C VAL A 102 1.03 -1.31 7.61
N THR A 103 -0.18 -0.90 7.95
CA THR A 103 -0.46 -0.02 9.11
C THR A 103 -0.01 -0.67 10.43
N GLN A 104 -0.29 -1.96 10.65
CA GLN A 104 0.18 -2.69 11.84
C GLN A 104 1.70 -2.75 11.91
N THR A 105 2.36 -3.01 10.77
CA THR A 105 3.83 -3.06 10.70
C THR A 105 4.43 -1.67 10.96
N LYS A 106 3.82 -0.61 10.42
CA LYS A 106 4.22 0.78 10.68
C LYS A 106 4.15 1.09 12.18
N ASN A 107 3.05 0.76 12.84
CA ASN A 107 2.88 1.02 14.27
C ASN A 107 3.94 0.28 15.09
N ARG A 108 4.26 -0.98 14.76
CA ARG A 108 5.34 -1.71 15.43
C ARG A 108 6.73 -1.06 15.25
N VAL A 109 7.01 -0.54 14.06
CA VAL A 109 8.28 0.18 13.80
C VAL A 109 8.35 1.46 14.62
N LEU A 110 7.24 2.18 14.77
CA LEU A 110 7.14 3.37 15.62
C LEU A 110 7.35 3.03 17.10
N ASP A 111 6.64 2.03 17.61
CA ASP A 111 6.75 1.59 19.01
C ASP A 111 8.19 1.20 19.36
N PHE A 112 8.85 0.46 18.47
CA PHE A 112 10.25 0.06 18.64
C PHE A 112 11.21 1.27 18.61
N SER A 113 10.96 2.24 17.73
CA SER A 113 11.74 3.48 17.65
C SER A 113 11.62 4.31 18.93
N GLU A 114 10.42 4.42 19.50
CA GLU A 114 10.21 5.12 20.77
C GLU A 114 10.86 4.39 21.95
N GLU A 115 10.79 3.06 21.99
CA GLU A 115 11.45 2.26 23.02
C GLU A 115 12.98 2.43 22.98
N GLN A 116 13.57 2.45 21.78
CA GLN A 116 15.00 2.73 21.62
C GLN A 116 15.38 4.12 22.12
N LYS A 117 14.57 5.15 21.84
CA LYS A 117 14.79 6.51 22.35
C LYS A 117 14.75 6.56 23.88
N ARG A 118 13.73 5.95 24.49
CA ARG A 118 13.61 5.87 25.96
C ARG A 118 14.81 5.16 26.60
N ASN A 119 15.26 4.06 26.00
CA ASN A 119 16.43 3.32 26.49
C ASN A 119 17.73 4.13 26.36
N PHE A 120 17.90 4.87 25.27
CA PHE A 120 19.04 5.76 25.07
C PHE A 120 19.05 6.90 26.10
N GLU A 121 17.91 7.55 26.32
CA GLU A 121 17.76 8.61 27.33
C GLU A 121 18.03 8.09 28.75
N ALA A 122 17.56 6.89 29.08
CA ALA A 122 17.81 6.25 30.38
C ALA A 122 19.30 5.93 30.60
N LEU A 123 20.04 5.51 29.56
CA LEU A 123 21.49 5.29 29.63
C LEU A 123 22.24 6.60 29.83
N ASN A 124 21.87 7.66 29.10
CA ASN A 124 22.51 8.97 29.19
C ASN A 124 22.32 9.62 30.58
N LEU A 125 21.13 9.48 31.17
CA LEU A 125 20.83 9.95 32.53
C LEU A 125 21.53 9.11 33.62
N GLY A 126 21.93 7.88 33.31
CA GLY A 126 22.64 6.98 34.23
C GLY A 126 24.14 7.27 34.37
N GLU A 127 24.76 7.92 33.38
CA GLU A 127 26.19 8.28 33.40
C GLU A 127 26.47 9.59 34.15
N ASP A 128 25.58 10.59 34.04
CA ASP A 128 25.75 11.88 34.73
C ASP A 128 25.59 11.78 36.27
N GLY A 129 24.96 10.72 36.77
CA GLY A 129 24.74 10.51 38.21
C GLY A 129 25.91 9.91 38.99
N LYS A 130 26.98 9.44 38.32
CA LYS A 130 28.08 8.72 38.99
C LYS A 130 29.36 9.54 39.21
N LEU A 131 29.42 10.79 38.74
CA LEU A 131 30.62 11.63 38.87
C LEU A 131 30.65 12.54 40.10
N PHE A 132 29.60 12.58 40.92
CA PHE A 132 29.49 13.56 42.02
C PHE A 132 29.83 13.06 43.43
N ASN A 133 30.27 11.81 43.63
CA ASN A 133 30.46 11.29 44.99
C ASN A 133 31.70 10.41 45.22
N SER A 134 32.89 10.89 44.84
CA SER A 134 34.15 10.24 45.23
C SER A 134 35.31 11.20 45.50
N ARG A 135 35.04 12.44 45.94
CA ARG A 135 36.09 13.38 46.35
C ARG A 135 35.76 14.16 47.64
N MET A 136 35.29 13.44 48.65
CA MET A 136 35.45 13.82 50.06
C MET A 136 35.63 12.53 50.87
N GLY A 137 36.86 12.28 51.27
CA GLY A 137 37.31 11.12 52.04
C GLY A 137 38.81 11.13 52.12
#